data_AF-A0A536IAK1-F1
#
_entry.id   AF-A0A536IAK1-F1
#
_cell.length_a   1.000
_cell.length_b   1.000
_cell.length_c   1.000
_cell.angle_alpha   90.00
_cell.angle_beta   90.00
_cell.angle_gamma   90.00
#
_symmetry.space_group_name_H-M   'P 1'
#
loop_
_entity.id
_entity.type
_entity.pdbx_description
1 polymer ?
#
loop_
_entity_poly.entity_id
_entity_poly.type
_entity_poly.pdbx_seq_one_letter_code
_entity_poly.pdbx_strand_id
1 'polypeptide(L)'
;MGGLAAIGQLDGSVGPARPTFVRPVPEEREVGQGSGRHDAGRRRRSPLQADAGQRQTHREPEEVGQEPPGRGRDEAGAGQRHDGDRGLVRKGRSPGPPDQCQPGLQHRPQPVDGLAGSVGRRIRQPLARWVYDSRHRPGDHQLSRLRRPGHDHRPDRPLVLVAPSLLSADFSRLGEEVAALEQAGADWVHFDVMDGHFVPPITIGPRTVEHCRRYAKLPFDIHLMIENPERTIEAFRDAGANTLSVHVEATRHIHRVLDSIRQAGLRPGVCLNPGSPLDLVEPVLKDADLLVMMCVNPGWGGQKFIDGSLERIKAARSLRDRLNPKLDIEIDGGVNAQTGRQSIASGATVLVAGSFVFTHPQGKQAAIQELR
;
A
#
# COMPACT_ATOMS: atom_id res chain seq x y z
N MET A 1 3.82 -52.73 58.52
CA MET A 1 3.27 -51.82 57.49
C MET A 1 4.08 -52.10 56.23
N GLY A 2 3.73 -53.06 55.37
CA GLY A 2 2.59 -53.09 54.43
C GLY A 2 3.01 -52.37 53.13
N GLY A 3 2.99 -52.89 51.90
CA GLY A 3 2.65 -54.18 51.26
C GLY A 3 3.34 -54.17 49.87
N LEU A 4 3.71 -55.33 49.33
CA LEU A 4 3.04 -56.08 48.25
C LEU A 4 3.41 -55.68 46.80
N ALA A 5 3.71 -56.74 46.04
CA ALA A 5 4.16 -56.83 44.66
C ALA A 5 3.10 -56.48 43.61
N ALA A 6 3.51 -56.31 42.34
CA ALA A 6 3.15 -57.21 41.24
C ALA A 6 3.35 -56.58 39.85
N ILE A 7 3.66 -57.48 38.93
CA ILE A 7 3.83 -57.36 37.48
C ILE A 7 2.45 -57.26 36.81
N GLY A 8 2.33 -56.55 35.70
CA GLY A 8 1.12 -56.57 34.86
C GLY A 8 1.38 -56.04 33.44
N GLN A 9 1.64 -56.95 32.51
CA GLN A 9 1.48 -56.74 31.06
C GLN A 9 -0.01 -56.53 30.75
N LEU A 10 -0.32 -55.59 29.83
CA LEU A 10 -1.51 -55.71 29.00
C LEU A 10 -1.21 -55.30 27.56
N ASP A 11 -1.50 -56.27 26.71
CA ASP A 11 -1.62 -56.26 25.26
C ASP A 11 -2.68 -55.23 24.79
N GLY A 12 -2.44 -54.59 23.65
CA GLY A 12 -3.33 -53.58 23.09
C GLY A 12 -3.09 -53.41 21.59
N SER A 13 -3.85 -54.18 20.83
CA SER A 13 -3.74 -54.46 19.42
C SER A 13 -3.87 -53.24 18.48
N VAL A 14 -3.11 -53.37 17.39
CA VAL A 14 -3.09 -52.60 16.15
C VAL A 14 -4.48 -52.60 15.48
N GLY A 15 -5.01 -51.43 15.16
CA GLY A 15 -6.12 -51.23 14.23
C GLY A 15 -5.64 -50.47 12.98
N PRO A 16 -5.92 -50.93 11.75
CA PRO A 16 -5.34 -50.34 10.55
C PRO A 16 -6.04 -49.03 10.14
N ALA A 17 -5.22 -48.09 9.65
CA ALA A 17 -5.64 -46.85 9.02
C ALA A 17 -6.55 -47.10 7.81
N ARG A 18 -7.67 -46.38 7.74
CA ARG A 18 -8.55 -46.35 6.57
C ARG A 18 -7.92 -45.46 5.48
N PRO A 19 -7.72 -45.94 4.25
CA PRO A 19 -7.26 -45.10 3.15
C PRO A 19 -8.43 -44.28 2.59
N THR A 20 -8.28 -42.97 2.54
CA THR A 20 -9.16 -42.08 1.79
C THR A 20 -8.90 -42.26 0.29
N PHE A 21 -9.94 -42.73 -0.40
CA PHE A 21 -9.95 -43.00 -1.83
C PHE A 21 -10.00 -41.68 -2.60
N VAL A 22 -8.90 -41.31 -3.26
CA VAL A 22 -8.85 -40.23 -4.25
C VAL A 22 -9.44 -40.77 -5.56
N ARG A 23 -10.49 -40.14 -6.08
CA ARG A 23 -11.04 -40.46 -7.42
C ARG A 23 -10.09 -39.90 -8.50
N PRO A 24 -9.68 -40.69 -9.50
CA PRO A 24 -8.92 -40.17 -10.64
C PRO A 24 -9.83 -39.37 -11.58
N VAL A 25 -9.32 -38.22 -12.04
CA VAL A 25 -9.84 -37.44 -13.16
C VAL A 25 -9.35 -38.10 -14.46
N PRO A 26 -10.20 -38.31 -15.49
CA PRO A 26 -9.76 -39.00 -16.71
C PRO A 26 -8.88 -38.11 -17.60
N GLU A 27 -7.86 -38.73 -18.17
CA GLU A 27 -6.96 -38.22 -19.22
C GLU A 27 -7.74 -37.78 -20.47
N GLU A 28 -7.45 -36.58 -20.97
CA GLU A 28 -7.72 -36.22 -22.36
C GLU A 28 -6.57 -36.70 -23.24
N ARG A 29 -6.92 -37.47 -24.28
CA ARG A 29 -6.02 -38.05 -25.27
C ARG A 29 -5.53 -36.99 -26.25
N GLU A 30 -4.21 -36.92 -26.42
CA GLU A 30 -3.58 -36.42 -27.64
C GLU A 30 -3.99 -37.31 -28.83
N VAL A 31 -4.44 -36.68 -29.92
CA VAL A 31 -4.48 -37.29 -31.27
C VAL A 31 -3.43 -36.59 -32.11
N GLY A 32 -2.56 -37.41 -32.69
CA GLY A 32 -1.29 -37.02 -33.27
C GLY A 32 -1.30 -36.52 -34.71
N GLN A 33 -0.05 -36.51 -35.18
CA GLN A 33 0.54 -35.95 -36.37
C GLN A 33 0.04 -36.55 -37.70
N GLY A 34 0.08 -35.72 -38.74
CA GLY A 34 0.28 -36.10 -40.16
C GLY A 34 0.75 -34.85 -40.91
N SER A 35 2.05 -34.65 -41.14
CA SER A 35 2.87 -35.18 -42.24
C SER A 35 2.37 -34.79 -43.64
N GLY A 36 3.13 -33.92 -44.31
CA GLY A 36 2.93 -33.54 -45.71
C GLY A 36 4.01 -32.56 -46.18
N ARG A 37 5.08 -33.10 -46.78
CA ARG A 37 6.19 -32.38 -47.43
C ARG A 37 5.84 -32.00 -48.88
N HIS A 38 6.71 -31.16 -49.45
CA HIS A 38 6.90 -30.79 -50.88
C HIS A 38 6.12 -29.52 -51.31
N ASP A 39 6.67 -28.56 -52.06
CA ASP A 39 7.88 -28.51 -52.88
C ASP A 39 8.34 -27.05 -53.09
N ALA A 40 9.60 -26.88 -53.48
CA ALA A 40 10.26 -25.62 -53.80
C ALA A 40 9.86 -25.08 -55.20
N GLY A 41 9.80 -23.76 -55.36
CA GLY A 41 9.43 -23.14 -56.65
C GLY A 41 9.84 -21.68 -56.81
N ARG A 42 11.10 -21.47 -57.18
CA ARG A 42 11.76 -20.28 -57.76
C ARG A 42 10.93 -19.05 -58.21
N ARG A 43 11.50 -17.89 -57.83
CA ARG A 43 11.84 -16.68 -58.63
C ARG A 43 10.68 -15.87 -59.27
N ARG A 44 10.64 -14.56 -58.93
CA ARG A 44 11.16 -13.45 -59.76
C ARG A 44 11.15 -12.12 -59.00
N ARG A 45 12.15 -11.29 -59.31
CA ARG A 45 12.42 -9.93 -58.81
C ARG A 45 11.73 -8.89 -59.72
N SER A 46 11.05 -7.91 -59.07
CA SER A 46 11.07 -6.43 -59.30
C SER A 46 10.69 -5.85 -60.68
N PRO A 47 10.52 -4.51 -60.88
CA PRO A 47 10.44 -3.35 -59.95
C PRO A 47 9.33 -2.29 -60.27
N LEU A 48 9.22 -1.28 -59.39
CA LEU A 48 8.98 0.17 -59.62
C LEU A 48 7.93 0.64 -60.64
N GLN A 49 6.99 1.49 -60.22
CA GLN A 49 6.99 2.93 -60.57
C GLN A 49 5.88 3.73 -59.85
N ALA A 50 6.26 4.94 -59.45
CA ALA A 50 5.38 6.02 -59.00
C ALA A 50 4.71 6.70 -60.19
N ASP A 51 3.53 7.29 -60.00
CA ASP A 51 3.35 8.70 -60.37
C ASP A 51 2.15 9.33 -59.64
N ALA A 52 2.30 10.62 -59.37
CA ALA A 52 1.33 11.52 -58.77
C ALA A 52 0.68 12.37 -59.87
N GLY A 53 -0.61 12.71 -59.77
CA GLY A 53 -1.17 13.72 -60.68
C GLY A 53 -2.69 13.92 -60.62
N GLN A 54 -3.11 14.92 -59.82
CA GLN A 54 -4.15 15.95 -60.08
C GLN A 54 -5.61 15.52 -60.37
N ARG A 55 -6.57 15.87 -59.50
CA ARG A 55 -7.58 16.97 -59.60
C ARG A 55 -8.44 16.89 -60.88
N GLN A 56 -9.78 16.88 -60.88
CA GLN A 56 -10.72 17.77 -60.18
C GLN A 56 -12.20 17.28 -60.38
N THR A 57 -13.02 17.43 -59.33
CA THR A 57 -14.46 17.82 -59.27
C THR A 57 -15.53 17.18 -60.17
N HIS A 58 -16.58 16.62 -59.54
CA HIS A 58 -17.99 17.02 -59.78
C HIS A 58 -18.87 16.70 -58.55
N ARG A 59 -19.94 17.51 -58.41
CA ARG A 59 -20.82 17.81 -57.27
C ARG A 59 -22.09 16.94 -57.22
N GLU A 60 -22.51 16.57 -56.00
CA GLU A 60 -23.88 16.56 -55.41
C GLU A 60 -25.06 15.79 -56.06
N PRO A 61 -26.18 15.48 -55.33
CA PRO A 61 -26.68 16.16 -54.12
C PRO A 61 -27.15 15.30 -52.92
N GLU A 62 -27.27 16.01 -51.79
CA GLU A 62 -27.91 15.62 -50.52
C GLU A 62 -29.44 15.63 -50.64
N GLU A 63 -30.11 14.71 -49.95
CA GLU A 63 -31.56 14.74 -49.71
C GLU A 63 -31.87 15.00 -48.22
N VAL A 64 -32.70 16.02 -48.01
CA VAL A 64 -33.24 16.52 -46.74
C VAL A 64 -34.71 16.10 -46.64
N GLY A 65 -35.13 15.49 -45.53
CA GLY A 65 -36.54 15.35 -45.13
C GLY A 65 -36.71 15.89 -43.70
N GLN A 66 -37.24 17.09 -43.49
CA GLN A 66 -38.66 17.48 -43.38
C GLN A 66 -39.39 16.91 -42.13
N GLU A 67 -39.38 17.71 -41.06
CA GLU A 67 -40.36 17.68 -39.95
C GLU A 67 -41.59 18.56 -40.30
N PRO A 68 -42.80 18.26 -39.77
CA PRO A 68 -43.97 19.10 -39.98
C PRO A 68 -44.20 20.16 -38.86
N PRO A 69 -44.99 21.22 -39.11
CA PRO A 69 -45.03 22.44 -38.30
C PRO A 69 -46.22 22.52 -37.30
N GLY A 70 -46.10 23.42 -36.33
CA GLY A 70 -46.93 23.48 -35.12
C GLY A 70 -48.15 24.41 -35.10
N ARG A 71 -48.63 24.63 -33.87
CA ARG A 71 -49.54 25.68 -33.33
C ARG A 71 -49.26 25.70 -31.81
N GLY A 72 -49.29 26.77 -31.04
CA GLY A 72 -49.82 28.12 -31.11
C GLY A 72 -49.92 28.59 -29.65
N ARG A 73 -49.69 29.88 -29.41
CA ARG A 73 -49.50 30.55 -28.12
C ARG A 73 -50.71 30.45 -27.17
N ASP A 74 -50.50 30.70 -25.87
CA ASP A 74 -51.13 31.84 -25.18
C ASP A 74 -50.55 32.08 -23.76
N GLU A 75 -50.55 33.36 -23.40
CA GLU A 75 -49.97 33.98 -22.21
C GLU A 75 -50.94 34.05 -21.02
N ALA A 76 -50.37 34.40 -19.86
CA ALA A 76 -50.91 35.30 -18.83
C ALA A 76 -51.76 34.77 -17.65
N GLY A 77 -51.47 35.37 -16.47
CA GLY A 77 -52.34 35.47 -15.29
C GLY A 77 -51.74 34.85 -14.01
N ALA A 78 -50.97 35.54 -13.16
CA ALA A 78 -51.35 36.59 -12.19
C ALA A 78 -52.26 36.13 -11.03
N GLY A 79 -51.82 36.40 -9.78
CA GLY A 79 -52.60 36.31 -8.53
C GLY A 79 -51.74 35.86 -7.34
N GLN A 80 -50.96 36.70 -6.68
CA GLN A 80 -51.30 37.56 -5.52
C GLN A 80 -52.08 36.91 -4.36
N ARG A 81 -51.35 36.77 -3.23
CA ARG A 81 -51.66 37.11 -1.81
C ARG A 81 -53.04 36.77 -1.21
N HIS A 82 -53.03 36.12 -0.04
CA HIS A 82 -53.48 36.62 1.28
C HIS A 82 -53.53 35.44 2.28
N ASP A 83 -52.80 35.52 3.40
CA ASP A 83 -53.30 35.91 4.74
C ASP A 83 -54.53 35.14 5.21
N GLY A 84 -54.43 34.52 6.40
CA GLY A 84 -55.61 34.00 7.08
C GLY A 84 -55.34 33.00 8.19
N ASP A 85 -54.60 33.42 9.20
CA ASP A 85 -54.70 32.85 10.55
C ASP A 85 -56.12 33.05 11.14
N ARG A 86 -56.50 32.18 12.10
CA ARG A 86 -57.68 32.09 12.98
C ARG A 86 -58.36 30.72 12.85
N GLY A 87 -58.53 29.92 13.89
CA GLY A 87 -58.32 30.14 15.31
C GLY A 87 -59.16 29.11 16.09
N LEU A 88 -58.72 28.73 17.29
CA LEU A 88 -59.42 28.91 18.59
C LEU A 88 -59.67 27.50 19.19
N VAL A 89 -59.48 27.19 20.49
CA VAL A 89 -59.53 28.03 21.69
C VAL A 89 -58.99 27.27 22.93
N ARG A 90 -58.10 27.96 23.69
CA ARG A 90 -58.06 28.20 25.16
C ARG A 90 -57.83 27.03 26.13
N LYS A 91 -57.20 27.18 27.32
CA LYS A 91 -56.98 28.27 28.32
C LYS A 91 -55.80 27.79 29.21
N GLY A 92 -54.97 28.60 29.88
CA GLY A 92 -54.95 30.05 30.08
C GLY A 92 -53.91 30.50 31.13
N ARG A 93 -53.89 31.82 31.33
CA ARG A 93 -53.34 32.66 32.43
C ARG A 93 -51.81 32.85 32.56
N SER A 94 -51.39 34.08 32.24
CA SER A 94 -50.15 34.80 32.63
C SER A 94 -50.31 35.49 34.01
N PRO A 95 -49.42 36.40 34.47
CA PRO A 95 -47.97 36.62 34.20
C PRO A 95 -47.13 36.87 35.50
N GLY A 96 -45.79 36.90 35.41
CA GLY A 96 -44.92 37.64 36.34
C GLY A 96 -43.48 37.10 36.49
N PRO A 97 -42.46 37.95 36.76
CA PRO A 97 -41.13 37.86 36.15
C PRO A 97 -40.00 37.42 37.15
N PRO A 98 -38.70 37.45 36.76
CA PRO A 98 -37.70 36.45 37.18
C PRO A 98 -36.86 36.90 38.39
N ASP A 99 -36.25 35.96 39.13
CA ASP A 99 -34.84 36.05 39.56
C ASP A 99 -34.33 34.83 40.35
N GLN A 100 -33.00 34.68 40.34
CA GLN A 100 -32.10 34.08 41.34
C GLN A 100 -31.80 32.57 41.38
N CYS A 101 -30.53 32.29 41.08
CA CYS A 101 -29.75 31.09 41.39
C CYS A 101 -29.59 30.86 42.91
N GLN A 102 -29.61 29.59 43.33
CA GLN A 102 -28.81 29.08 44.47
C GLN A 102 -28.26 27.67 44.18
N PRO A 103 -27.03 27.34 44.61
CA PRO A 103 -26.41 26.03 44.39
C PRO A 103 -26.61 25.07 45.58
N GLY A 104 -26.93 23.80 45.30
CA GLY A 104 -27.11 22.75 46.29
C GLY A 104 -26.11 21.60 46.17
N LEU A 105 -25.26 21.51 47.20
CA LEU A 105 -24.77 20.32 47.91
C LEU A 105 -23.77 19.33 47.27
N GLN A 106 -22.63 19.25 47.96
CA GLN A 106 -21.48 18.36 47.80
C GLN A 106 -21.73 16.99 48.46
N HIS A 107 -21.33 15.91 47.81
CA HIS A 107 -21.18 14.59 48.44
C HIS A 107 -19.69 14.29 48.73
N ARG A 108 -19.38 14.03 50.01
CA ARG A 108 -18.12 13.42 50.49
C ARG A 108 -18.26 11.90 50.56
N PRO A 109 -17.23 11.11 50.22
CA PRO A 109 -17.09 9.74 50.70
C PRO A 109 -16.22 9.64 51.97
N GLN A 110 -16.56 8.69 52.84
CA GLN A 110 -15.89 8.32 54.09
C GLN A 110 -14.78 7.27 53.86
N PRO A 111 -13.81 7.11 54.79
CA PRO A 111 -12.59 6.31 54.60
C PRO A 111 -12.70 4.88 55.16
N VAL A 112 -11.82 3.99 54.69
CA VAL A 112 -11.51 2.71 55.35
C VAL A 112 -9.99 2.53 55.46
N ASP A 113 -9.53 2.23 56.67
CA ASP A 113 -8.13 2.04 57.04
C ASP A 113 -7.70 0.56 56.96
N GLY A 114 -6.46 0.35 56.48
CA GLY A 114 -5.49 -0.56 57.10
C GLY A 114 -5.36 -2.01 56.61
N LEU A 115 -4.26 -2.31 55.89
CA LEU A 115 -3.21 -3.25 56.35
C LEU A 115 -2.01 -3.27 55.38
N ALA A 116 -0.82 -3.21 55.98
CA ALA A 116 0.47 -3.06 55.34
C ALA A 116 1.04 -4.36 54.76
N GLY A 117 1.84 -4.25 53.70
CA GLY A 117 2.70 -5.31 53.18
C GLY A 117 3.61 -4.81 52.07
N SER A 118 4.92 -4.83 52.32
CA SER A 118 6.05 -4.53 51.43
C SER A 118 5.93 -5.23 50.06
N VAL A 119 6.43 -4.70 48.93
CA VAL A 119 7.85 -4.59 48.56
C VAL A 119 7.96 -3.63 47.37
N GLY A 120 8.94 -2.71 47.44
CA GLY A 120 9.20 -1.74 46.38
C GLY A 120 9.95 -2.31 45.17
N ARG A 121 9.73 -1.67 44.01
CA ARG A 121 10.77 -1.18 43.09
C ARG A 121 10.12 -0.09 42.23
N ARG A 122 10.34 1.18 42.60
CA ARG A 122 10.06 2.32 41.71
C ARG A 122 11.10 2.30 40.62
N ILE A 123 10.70 1.95 39.40
CA ILE A 123 11.48 2.25 38.21
C ILE A 123 11.40 3.78 38.01
N ARG A 124 12.40 4.51 38.49
CA ARG A 124 12.64 5.89 38.07
C ARG A 124 13.26 5.83 36.67
N GLN A 125 12.44 5.94 35.63
CA GLN A 125 12.97 6.34 34.33
C GLN A 125 13.09 7.87 34.31
N PRO A 126 14.24 8.45 33.93
CA PRO A 126 14.30 9.88 33.68
C PRO A 126 13.53 10.17 32.39
N LEU A 127 12.44 10.94 32.51
CA LEU A 127 11.82 11.62 31.37
C LEU A 127 12.83 12.64 30.84
N ALA A 128 13.68 12.22 29.92
CA ALA A 128 14.48 13.13 29.12
C ALA A 128 13.53 13.96 28.26
N ARG A 129 13.34 15.22 28.66
CA ARG A 129 12.61 16.23 27.91
C ARG A 129 13.47 16.65 26.72
N TRP A 130 13.34 15.92 25.61
CA TRP A 130 13.95 16.29 24.34
C TRP A 130 13.15 17.43 23.73
N VAL A 131 13.66 18.65 23.88
CA VAL A 131 13.22 19.79 23.10
C VAL A 131 13.76 19.58 21.68
N TYR A 132 12.84 19.38 20.73
CA TYR A 132 13.15 19.35 19.30
C TYR A 132 13.70 20.73 18.89
N ASP A 133 14.99 20.79 18.57
CA ASP A 133 15.59 22.01 17.98
C ASP A 133 15.29 22.01 16.48
N SER A 134 14.29 22.81 16.08
CA SER A 134 13.79 22.98 14.72
C SER A 134 14.80 23.60 13.74
N ARG A 135 16.09 23.73 14.09
CA ARG A 135 17.11 24.44 13.30
C ARG A 135 18.03 23.55 12.48
N HIS A 136 17.81 22.23 12.42
CA HIS A 136 18.54 21.35 11.51
C HIS A 136 17.73 21.09 10.24
N ARG A 137 18.03 21.84 9.15
CA ARG A 137 17.69 21.38 7.79
C ARG A 137 18.59 20.18 7.48
N PRO A 138 18.05 18.98 7.17
CA PRO A 138 18.87 17.90 6.68
C PRO A 138 19.28 18.24 5.24
N GLY A 139 20.53 18.67 5.05
CA GLY A 139 21.16 18.73 3.73
C GLY A 139 21.62 17.33 3.30
N ASP A 140 21.56 17.06 1.99
CA ASP A 140 22.08 15.97 1.11
C ASP A 140 22.61 14.64 1.69
N HIS A 141 23.15 14.60 2.90
CA HIS A 141 23.73 13.42 3.54
C HIS A 141 22.73 12.30 3.85
N GLN A 142 21.43 12.59 4.06
CA GLN A 142 20.42 11.55 4.32
C GLN A 142 20.13 10.69 3.09
N LEU A 143 20.04 11.28 1.89
CA LEU A 143 19.72 10.56 0.64
C LEU A 143 20.85 9.59 0.24
N SER A 144 22.11 9.92 0.55
CA SER A 144 23.28 9.09 0.26
C SER A 144 23.31 7.73 1.00
N ARG A 145 22.45 7.53 2.00
CA ARG A 145 22.37 6.28 2.79
C ARG A 145 21.37 5.27 2.23
N LEU A 146 20.48 5.69 1.32
CA LEU A 146 19.42 4.85 0.78
C LEU A 146 19.92 3.69 -0.11
N ARG A 147 21.16 3.78 -0.59
CA ARG A 147 21.84 2.72 -1.37
C ARG A 147 23.08 2.15 -0.67
N ARG A 148 23.29 2.41 0.63
CA ARG A 148 24.51 1.90 1.31
C ARG A 148 24.32 0.45 1.76
N PRO A 149 25.20 -0.47 1.35
CA PRO A 149 25.14 -1.90 1.67
C PRO A 149 25.39 -2.17 3.17
N GLY A 150 24.70 -3.17 3.71
CA GLY A 150 25.17 -3.93 4.88
C GLY A 150 26.01 -5.13 4.42
N HIS A 151 27.30 -5.14 4.80
CA HIS A 151 28.21 -6.30 4.89
C HIS A 151 27.98 -7.56 4.00
N ASP A 152 27.85 -7.45 2.67
CA ASP A 152 28.29 -8.49 1.70
C ASP A 152 28.22 -7.93 0.27
N HIS A 153 29.31 -7.30 -0.19
CA HIS A 153 29.38 -6.83 -1.58
C HIS A 153 30.16 -7.84 -2.43
N ARG A 154 29.43 -8.60 -3.25
CA ARG A 154 29.98 -9.25 -4.43
C ARG A 154 29.80 -8.33 -5.65
N PRO A 155 30.88 -7.98 -6.37
CA PRO A 155 30.85 -6.95 -7.41
C PRO A 155 29.97 -7.24 -8.64
N ASP A 156 29.50 -8.49 -8.83
CA ASP A 156 28.82 -8.93 -10.05
C ASP A 156 27.30 -9.16 -9.93
N ARG A 157 26.67 -8.88 -8.77
CA ARG A 157 25.20 -8.97 -8.63
C ARG A 157 24.56 -7.57 -8.61
N PRO A 158 23.48 -7.33 -9.37
CA PRO A 158 22.70 -6.11 -9.20
C PRO A 158 22.22 -6.05 -7.75
N LEU A 159 22.52 -4.94 -7.07
CA LEU A 159 22.17 -4.73 -5.67
C LEU A 159 20.63 -4.67 -5.55
N VAL A 160 20.05 -5.69 -4.92
CA VAL A 160 18.63 -5.73 -4.57
C VAL A 160 18.49 -5.38 -3.09
N LEU A 161 17.60 -4.45 -2.79
CA LEU A 161 17.29 -4.03 -1.44
C LEU A 161 16.09 -4.81 -0.91
N VAL A 162 16.13 -5.20 0.36
CA VAL A 162 15.01 -5.83 1.05
C VAL A 162 14.43 -4.87 2.08
N ALA A 163 13.13 -4.59 1.97
CA ALA A 163 12.40 -3.65 2.81
C ALA A 163 11.24 -4.37 3.51
N PRO A 164 11.46 -5.03 4.68
CA PRO A 164 10.41 -5.77 5.33
C PRO A 164 9.24 -4.88 5.77
N SER A 165 8.01 -5.30 5.46
CA SER A 165 6.79 -4.55 5.80
C SER A 165 6.33 -4.85 7.22
N LEU A 166 6.21 -3.79 8.03
CA LEU A 166 5.72 -3.87 9.41
C LEU A 166 4.22 -4.20 9.50
N LEU A 167 3.47 -4.16 8.40
CA LEU A 167 2.05 -4.55 8.39
C LEU A 167 1.83 -5.99 8.89
N SER A 168 2.84 -6.85 8.74
CA SER A 168 2.81 -8.24 9.22
C SER A 168 3.44 -8.45 10.60
N ALA A 169 3.84 -7.38 11.28
CA ALA A 169 4.44 -7.43 12.61
C ALA A 169 3.38 -7.46 13.73
N ASP A 170 3.82 -7.75 14.96
CA ASP A 170 3.00 -7.50 16.16
C ASP A 170 3.00 -6.00 16.47
N PHE A 171 1.84 -5.35 16.28
CA PHE A 171 1.71 -3.90 16.44
C PHE A 171 1.94 -3.43 17.88
N SER A 172 1.82 -4.33 18.86
CA SER A 172 2.10 -4.00 20.27
C SER A 172 3.60 -3.80 20.55
N ARG A 173 4.47 -4.21 19.62
CA ARG A 173 5.94 -4.24 19.80
C ARG A 173 6.73 -3.63 18.64
N LEU A 174 6.12 -2.75 17.84
CA LEU A 174 6.72 -2.20 16.60
C LEU A 174 8.15 -1.65 16.76
N GLY A 175 8.46 -0.96 17.86
CA GLY A 175 9.82 -0.46 18.10
C GLY A 175 10.86 -1.58 18.18
N GLU A 176 10.53 -2.66 18.88
CA GLU A 176 11.40 -3.84 19.00
C GLU A 176 11.52 -4.57 17.66
N GLU A 177 10.42 -4.64 16.90
CA GLU A 177 10.41 -5.25 15.56
C GLU A 177 11.32 -4.49 14.59
N VAL A 178 11.29 -3.15 14.62
CA VAL A 178 12.18 -2.28 13.83
C VAL A 178 13.66 -2.52 14.18
N ALA A 179 13.99 -2.61 15.47
CA ALA A 179 15.36 -2.93 15.89
C ALA A 179 15.79 -4.34 15.45
N ALA A 180 14.88 -5.31 15.52
CA ALA A 180 15.14 -6.68 15.08
C ALA A 180 15.38 -6.78 13.57
N LEU A 181 14.69 -5.99 12.75
CA LEU A 181 14.93 -5.91 11.31
C LEU A 181 16.32 -5.33 10.97
N GLU A 182 16.75 -4.29 11.68
CA GLU A 182 18.11 -3.73 11.54
C GLU A 182 19.18 -4.76 11.89
N GLN A 183 19.01 -5.50 12.99
CA GLN A 183 19.93 -6.57 13.37
C GLN A 183 19.92 -7.74 12.38
N ALA A 184 18.77 -8.03 11.77
CA ALA A 184 18.62 -9.06 10.75
C ALA A 184 19.24 -8.66 9.39
N GLY A 185 19.68 -7.41 9.22
CA GLY A 185 20.35 -6.93 8.03
C GLY A 185 19.38 -6.49 6.92
N ALA A 186 18.17 -6.04 7.28
CA ALA A 186 17.27 -5.37 6.35
C ALA A 186 17.91 -4.08 5.81
N ASP A 187 17.58 -3.71 4.58
CA ASP A 187 18.12 -2.52 3.95
C ASP A 187 17.27 -1.29 4.32
N TRP A 188 15.95 -1.41 4.21
CA TRP A 188 14.95 -0.41 4.65
C TRP A 188 13.92 -1.05 5.57
N VAL A 189 13.08 -0.21 6.19
CA VAL A 189 11.86 -0.65 6.89
C VAL A 189 10.67 -0.03 6.19
N HIS A 190 9.73 -0.88 5.75
CA HIS A 190 8.55 -0.46 5.02
C HIS A 190 7.35 -0.28 5.97
N PHE A 191 6.71 0.88 5.88
CA PHE A 191 5.55 1.26 6.69
C PHE A 191 4.34 1.48 5.79
N ASP A 192 3.34 0.62 5.96
CA ASP A 192 2.05 0.74 5.29
C ASP A 192 1.11 1.65 6.09
N VAL A 193 0.83 2.84 5.57
CA VAL A 193 -0.07 3.83 6.17
C VAL A 193 -1.42 3.80 5.46
N MET A 194 -2.48 3.49 6.20
CA MET A 194 -3.83 3.31 5.67
C MET A 194 -4.84 4.13 6.48
N ASP A 195 -5.80 4.76 5.79
CA ASP A 195 -6.71 5.76 6.39
C ASP A 195 -8.20 5.35 6.44
N GLY A 196 -8.54 4.13 6.04
CA GLY A 196 -9.93 3.67 5.97
C GLY A 196 -10.75 4.25 4.82
N HIS A 197 -10.16 5.10 3.96
CA HIS A 197 -10.82 5.71 2.80
C HIS A 197 -10.25 5.15 1.49
N PHE A 198 -8.93 5.27 1.29
CA PHE A 198 -8.28 4.73 0.09
C PHE A 198 -8.30 3.19 0.10
N VAL A 199 -8.12 2.61 1.28
CA VAL A 199 -8.34 1.19 1.57
C VAL A 199 -9.18 1.03 2.84
N PRO A 200 -9.92 -0.09 3.02
CA PRO A 200 -10.80 -0.26 4.19
C PRO A 200 -10.13 -0.25 5.58
N PRO A 201 -8.93 -0.84 5.80
CA PRO A 201 -8.30 -0.83 7.12
C PRO A 201 -7.63 0.51 7.47
N ILE A 202 -7.45 0.73 8.78
CA ILE A 202 -6.65 1.83 9.34
C ILE A 202 -5.47 1.20 10.08
N THR A 203 -4.25 1.63 9.76
CA THR A 203 -3.03 1.02 10.34
C THR A 203 -2.36 1.94 11.35
N ILE A 204 -1.53 2.85 10.88
CA ILE A 204 -0.63 3.68 11.67
C ILE A 204 -0.54 5.08 11.06
N GLY A 205 0.07 6.02 11.78
CA GLY A 205 0.32 7.36 11.28
C GLY A 205 1.67 7.92 11.72
N PRO A 206 1.94 9.21 11.47
CA PRO A 206 3.24 9.82 11.71
C PRO A 206 3.79 9.63 13.13
N ARG A 207 2.94 9.65 14.16
CA ARG A 207 3.38 9.42 15.55
C ARG A 207 3.99 8.04 15.77
N THR A 208 3.44 7.01 15.13
CA THR A 208 4.00 5.65 15.23
C THR A 208 5.37 5.60 14.56
N VAL A 209 5.52 6.23 13.39
CA VAL A 209 6.80 6.34 12.68
C VAL A 209 7.84 7.06 13.55
N GLU A 210 7.46 8.20 14.17
CA GLU A 210 8.33 8.97 15.06
C GLU A 210 8.81 8.13 16.27
N HIS A 211 7.92 7.35 16.87
CA HIS A 211 8.29 6.45 17.97
C HIS A 211 9.24 5.35 17.51
N CYS A 212 8.97 4.73 16.36
CA CYS A 212 9.82 3.71 15.76
C CYS A 212 11.20 4.24 15.38
N ARG A 213 11.30 5.53 15.01
CA ARG A 213 12.56 6.15 14.57
C ARG A 213 13.67 6.05 15.63
N ARG A 214 13.30 5.95 16.91
CA ARG A 214 14.21 5.83 18.06
C ARG A 214 14.90 4.45 18.16
N TYR A 215 14.42 3.45 17.42
CA TYR A 215 14.84 2.06 17.56
C TYR A 215 15.81 1.56 16.49
N ALA A 216 15.92 2.24 15.36
CA ALA A 216 16.86 1.89 14.28
C ALA A 216 17.43 3.13 13.61
N LYS A 217 18.47 2.96 12.78
CA LYS A 217 19.01 3.97 11.88
C LYS A 217 18.74 3.65 10.40
N LEU A 218 18.19 2.48 10.11
CA LEU A 218 17.72 2.10 8.76
C LEU A 218 16.79 3.16 8.17
N PRO A 219 16.87 3.40 6.85
CA PRO A 219 15.89 4.21 6.16
C PRO A 219 14.45 3.74 6.38
N PHE A 220 13.55 4.70 6.58
CA PHE A 220 12.12 4.45 6.64
C PHE A 220 11.47 4.77 5.31
N ASP A 221 10.91 3.74 4.71
CA ASP A 221 10.14 3.80 3.49
C ASP A 221 8.66 3.81 3.84
N ILE A 222 8.00 4.94 3.59
CA ILE A 222 6.61 5.15 3.99
C ILE A 222 5.72 5.07 2.75
N HIS A 223 4.86 4.08 2.73
CA HIS A 223 3.90 3.85 1.65
C HIS A 223 2.50 4.33 2.08
N LEU A 224 2.03 5.39 1.42
CA LEU A 224 0.78 6.06 1.73
C LEU A 224 -0.37 5.50 0.88
N MET A 225 -1.13 4.60 1.49
CA MET A 225 -2.45 4.15 1.01
C MET A 225 -3.54 5.01 1.67
N ILE A 226 -3.51 6.32 1.41
CA ILE A 226 -4.42 7.32 2.00
C ILE A 226 -4.91 8.30 0.94
N GLU A 227 -6.08 8.89 1.14
CA GLU A 227 -6.65 9.96 0.31
C GLU A 227 -5.99 11.32 0.58
N ASN A 228 -5.78 12.12 -0.48
CA ASN A 228 -5.16 13.45 -0.41
C ASN A 228 -3.80 13.46 0.35
N PRO A 229 -2.82 12.62 -0.07
CA PRO A 229 -1.59 12.39 0.67
C PRO A 229 -0.73 13.65 0.85
N GLU A 230 -0.90 14.66 0.00
CA GLU A 230 -0.20 15.94 0.08
C GLU A 230 -0.37 16.65 1.43
N ARG A 231 -1.43 16.34 2.19
CA ARG A 231 -1.70 16.93 3.51
C ARG A 231 -0.81 16.39 4.63
N THR A 232 -0.04 15.33 4.37
CA THR A 232 0.69 14.59 5.40
C THR A 232 2.21 14.62 5.23
N ILE A 233 2.70 15.23 4.16
CA ILE A 233 4.13 15.23 3.78
C ILE A 233 5.01 15.74 4.91
N GLU A 234 4.72 16.92 5.46
CA GLU A 234 5.51 17.52 6.53
C GLU A 234 5.46 16.69 7.81
N ALA A 235 4.29 16.11 8.12
CA ALA A 235 4.14 15.28 9.31
C ALA A 235 5.01 14.01 9.24
N PHE A 236 5.07 13.35 8.07
CA PHE A 236 5.95 12.19 7.87
C PHE A 236 7.43 12.58 7.79
N ARG A 237 7.76 13.72 7.19
CA ARG A 237 9.12 14.28 7.26
C ARG A 237 9.58 14.44 8.72
N ASP A 238 8.77 15.12 9.53
CA ASP A 238 9.09 15.39 10.93
C ASP A 238 9.13 14.12 11.78
N ALA A 239 8.37 13.09 11.40
CA ALA A 239 8.44 11.76 12.00
C ALA A 239 9.71 10.96 11.64
N GLY A 240 10.53 11.45 10.70
CA GLY A 240 11.79 10.81 10.31
C GLY A 240 11.66 9.81 9.16
N ALA A 241 10.66 9.99 8.28
CA ALA A 241 10.60 9.31 6.99
C ALA A 241 11.83 9.66 6.13
N ASN A 242 12.21 8.75 5.23
CA ASN A 242 13.25 9.00 4.23
C ASN A 242 12.68 8.98 2.81
N THR A 243 11.76 8.05 2.56
CA THR A 243 10.98 7.95 1.31
C THR A 243 9.52 8.10 1.63
N LEU A 244 8.78 8.78 0.76
CA LEU A 244 7.33 8.86 0.81
C LEU A 244 6.76 8.46 -0.55
N SER A 245 6.09 7.32 -0.60
CA SER A 245 5.47 6.77 -1.80
C SER A 245 3.97 7.02 -1.77
N VAL A 246 3.44 7.61 -2.83
CA VAL A 246 2.02 7.98 -2.94
C VAL A 246 1.37 7.31 -4.14
N HIS A 247 0.14 6.84 -3.97
CA HIS A 247 -0.67 6.32 -5.07
C HIS A 247 -1.05 7.42 -6.06
N VAL A 248 -0.87 7.16 -7.35
CA VAL A 248 -1.36 8.06 -8.42
C VAL A 248 -2.88 8.20 -8.38
N GLU A 249 -3.58 7.20 -7.85
CA GLU A 249 -5.03 7.16 -7.70
C GLU A 249 -5.54 8.02 -6.53
N ALA A 250 -4.68 8.37 -5.58
CA ALA A 250 -5.06 9.04 -4.33
C ALA A 250 -5.04 10.57 -4.39
N THR A 251 -4.65 11.14 -5.53
CA THR A 251 -4.55 12.59 -5.71
C THR A 251 -4.86 13.00 -7.13
N ARG A 252 -5.40 14.21 -7.29
CA ARG A 252 -5.65 14.80 -8.62
C ARG A 252 -4.38 15.39 -9.25
N HIS A 253 -3.32 15.57 -8.46
CA HIS A 253 -2.15 16.36 -8.85
C HIS A 253 -0.82 15.67 -8.54
N ILE A 254 -0.66 14.43 -9.01
CA ILE A 254 0.50 13.58 -8.68
C ILE A 254 1.85 14.27 -8.90
N HIS A 255 2.04 15.00 -10.00
CA HIS A 255 3.27 15.76 -10.27
C HIS A 255 3.59 16.77 -9.15
N ARG A 256 2.60 17.54 -8.71
CA ARG A 256 2.76 18.53 -7.63
C ARG A 256 3.09 17.85 -6.30
N VAL A 257 2.51 16.67 -6.04
CA VAL A 257 2.78 15.91 -4.82
C VAL A 257 4.24 15.43 -4.79
N LEU A 258 4.75 14.85 -5.88
CA LEU A 258 6.15 14.41 -5.97
C LEU A 258 7.12 15.59 -5.78
N ASP A 259 6.84 16.74 -6.39
CA ASP A 259 7.62 17.98 -6.18
C ASP A 259 7.61 18.41 -4.71
N SER A 260 6.44 18.37 -4.06
CA SER A 260 6.30 18.76 -2.64
C SER A 260 7.07 17.82 -1.72
N ILE A 261 7.05 16.51 -1.99
CA ILE A 261 7.83 15.52 -1.25
C ILE A 261 9.33 15.83 -1.37
N ARG A 262 9.79 16.12 -2.58
CA ARG A 262 11.18 16.48 -2.83
C ARG A 262 11.58 17.79 -2.13
N GLN A 263 10.74 18.81 -2.19
CA GLN A 263 10.97 20.09 -1.50
C GLN A 263 10.99 19.95 0.03
N ALA A 264 10.27 18.97 0.57
CA ALA A 264 10.33 18.61 1.98
C ALA A 264 11.64 17.89 2.37
N GLY A 265 12.53 17.60 1.42
CA GLY A 265 13.80 16.90 1.65
C GLY A 265 13.67 15.38 1.70
N LEU A 266 12.54 14.84 1.27
CA LEU A 266 12.27 13.41 1.21
C LEU A 266 12.49 12.88 -0.21
N ARG A 267 12.65 11.56 -0.32
CA ARG A 267 12.69 10.86 -1.59
C ARG A 267 11.26 10.62 -2.10
N PRO A 268 10.85 11.17 -3.27
CA PRO A 268 9.51 10.96 -3.82
C PRO A 268 9.38 9.59 -4.46
N GLY A 269 8.36 8.84 -4.03
CA GLY A 269 7.91 7.62 -4.66
C GLY A 269 6.51 7.77 -5.26
N VAL A 270 6.28 7.13 -6.41
CA VAL A 270 4.95 7.00 -7.00
C VAL A 270 4.54 5.52 -7.00
N CYS A 271 3.31 5.25 -6.59
CA CYS A 271 2.72 3.92 -6.53
C CYS A 271 1.53 3.83 -7.49
N LEU A 272 1.24 2.63 -7.97
CA LEU A 272 0.03 2.33 -8.71
C LEU A 272 -0.54 0.96 -8.34
N ASN A 273 -1.86 0.88 -8.32
CA ASN A 273 -2.61 -0.34 -8.08
C ASN A 273 -2.43 -1.37 -9.21
N PRO A 274 -2.69 -2.67 -8.96
CA PRO A 274 -2.56 -3.70 -9.99
C PRO A 274 -3.45 -3.45 -11.22
N GLY A 275 -4.63 -2.85 -11.02
CA GLY A 275 -5.59 -2.54 -12.09
C GLY A 275 -5.26 -1.27 -12.88
N SER A 276 -4.36 -0.42 -12.39
CA SER A 276 -4.02 0.85 -13.02
C SER A 276 -2.99 0.65 -14.13
N PRO A 277 -3.12 1.30 -15.30
CA PRO A 277 -2.10 1.22 -16.35
C PRO A 277 -0.84 2.00 -15.98
N LEU A 278 0.33 1.53 -16.41
CA LEU A 278 1.61 2.21 -16.20
C LEU A 278 1.66 3.61 -16.83
N ASP A 279 0.83 3.85 -17.85
CA ASP A 279 0.68 5.13 -18.53
C ASP A 279 0.26 6.26 -17.57
N LEU A 280 -0.38 5.94 -16.43
CA LEU A 280 -0.72 6.95 -15.41
C LEU A 280 0.52 7.52 -14.72
N VAL A 281 1.58 6.73 -14.60
CA VAL A 281 2.81 7.14 -13.90
C VAL A 281 3.93 7.52 -14.85
N GLU A 282 3.91 7.06 -16.11
CA GLU A 282 4.92 7.39 -17.13
C GLU A 282 5.29 8.89 -17.18
N PRO A 283 4.31 9.83 -17.19
CA PRO A 283 4.62 11.26 -17.31
C PRO A 283 5.46 11.84 -16.16
N VAL A 284 5.48 11.18 -14.99
CA VAL A 284 6.14 11.67 -13.77
C VAL A 284 7.34 10.83 -13.33
N LEU A 285 7.72 9.78 -14.08
CA LEU A 285 8.84 8.90 -13.69
C LEU A 285 10.21 9.60 -13.68
N LYS A 286 10.35 10.75 -14.36
CA LYS A 286 11.58 11.56 -14.31
C LYS A 286 11.75 12.30 -12.99
N ASP A 287 10.65 12.58 -12.31
CA ASP A 287 10.62 13.36 -11.06
C ASP A 287 10.53 12.46 -9.82
N ALA A 288 10.16 11.18 -10.01
CA ALA A 288 10.17 10.14 -8.99
C ALA A 288 11.56 9.50 -8.83
N ASP A 289 11.90 9.13 -7.59
CA ASP A 289 13.09 8.33 -7.30
C ASP A 289 12.76 6.85 -7.03
N LEU A 290 11.49 6.54 -6.73
CA LEU A 290 10.97 5.19 -6.51
C LEU A 290 9.66 4.98 -7.26
N LEU A 291 9.50 3.84 -7.92
CA LEU A 291 8.24 3.36 -8.49
C LEU A 291 7.81 2.11 -7.74
N VAL A 292 6.70 2.19 -7.02
CA VAL A 292 6.13 1.08 -6.26
C VAL A 292 5.08 0.38 -7.11
N MET A 293 5.31 -0.90 -7.38
CA MET A 293 4.44 -1.77 -8.17
C MET A 293 3.67 -2.69 -7.21
N MET A 294 2.38 -2.39 -7.02
CA MET A 294 1.51 -3.30 -6.28
C MET A 294 1.32 -4.61 -7.04
N CYS A 295 1.70 -5.72 -6.39
CA CYS A 295 1.51 -7.09 -6.88
C CYS A 295 0.42 -7.85 -6.11
N VAL A 296 -0.28 -7.14 -5.23
CA VAL A 296 -1.55 -7.52 -4.58
C VAL A 296 -2.45 -6.28 -4.57
N ASN A 297 -3.75 -6.43 -4.36
CA ASN A 297 -4.58 -5.25 -4.12
C ASN A 297 -4.24 -4.67 -2.74
N PRO A 298 -4.06 -3.36 -2.59
CA PRO A 298 -3.68 -2.76 -1.31
C PRO A 298 -4.73 -3.02 -0.22
N GLY A 299 -4.28 -3.09 1.04
CA GLY A 299 -5.15 -3.16 2.21
C GLY A 299 -4.75 -4.23 3.24
N TRP A 300 -4.31 -5.42 2.83
CA TRP A 300 -3.98 -6.49 3.78
C TRP A 300 -2.68 -7.23 3.45
N GLY A 301 -1.97 -7.67 4.48
CA GLY A 301 -0.84 -8.59 4.36
C GLY A 301 -1.28 -10.02 4.01
N GLY A 302 -0.33 -10.85 3.58
CA GLY A 302 -0.54 -12.29 3.36
C GLY A 302 -1.31 -12.66 2.08
N GLN A 303 -1.61 -11.68 1.22
CA GLN A 303 -2.24 -11.92 -0.07
C GLN A 303 -1.31 -12.65 -1.05
N LYS A 304 -1.92 -13.37 -2.00
CA LYS A 304 -1.18 -14.06 -3.06
C LYS A 304 -0.73 -13.08 -4.13
N PHE A 305 0.50 -13.24 -4.58
CA PHE A 305 1.05 -12.51 -5.72
C PHE A 305 0.14 -12.65 -6.94
N ILE A 306 -0.24 -11.54 -7.57
CA ILE A 306 -1.16 -11.50 -8.70
C ILE A 306 -0.46 -11.96 -9.97
N ASP A 307 -1.09 -12.87 -10.70
CA ASP A 307 -0.64 -13.33 -12.00
C ASP A 307 -0.54 -12.16 -13.00
N GLY A 308 0.52 -12.16 -13.82
CA GLY A 308 0.80 -11.08 -14.77
C GLY A 308 1.58 -9.90 -14.18
N SER A 309 1.78 -9.84 -12.86
CA SER A 309 2.61 -8.77 -12.25
C SER A 309 4.05 -8.79 -12.78
N LEU A 310 4.62 -9.96 -13.05
CA LEU A 310 5.97 -10.07 -13.63
C LEU A 310 6.12 -9.36 -14.99
N GLU A 311 5.10 -9.43 -15.86
CA GLU A 311 5.11 -8.73 -17.14
C GLU A 311 5.00 -7.22 -16.95
N ARG A 312 4.19 -6.78 -15.98
CA ARG A 312 4.12 -5.36 -15.61
C ARG A 312 5.46 -4.84 -15.07
N ILE A 313 6.19 -5.64 -14.31
CA ILE A 313 7.53 -5.28 -13.80
C ILE A 313 8.53 -5.12 -14.96
N LYS A 314 8.49 -6.01 -15.98
CA LYS A 314 9.32 -5.87 -17.18
C LYS A 314 8.99 -4.61 -17.98
N ALA A 315 7.71 -4.28 -18.09
CA ALA A 315 7.26 -3.04 -18.73
C ALA A 315 7.75 -1.81 -17.96
N ALA A 316 7.59 -1.80 -16.63
CA ALA A 316 8.12 -0.74 -15.75
C ALA A 316 9.64 -0.60 -15.88
N ARG A 317 10.37 -1.72 -15.97
CA ARG A 317 11.82 -1.73 -16.23
C ARG A 317 12.18 -1.08 -17.56
N SER A 318 11.40 -1.32 -18.60
CA SER A 318 11.60 -0.68 -19.90
C SER A 318 11.36 0.84 -19.85
N LEU A 319 10.35 1.28 -19.10
CA LEU A 319 10.10 2.71 -18.85
C LEU A 319 11.25 3.35 -18.08
N ARG A 320 11.70 2.70 -17.01
CA ARG A 320 12.85 3.10 -16.18
C ARG A 320 14.10 3.31 -17.03
N ASP A 321 14.48 2.30 -17.82
CA ASP A 321 15.70 2.35 -18.63
C ASP A 321 15.65 3.46 -19.69
N ARG A 322 14.45 3.81 -20.18
CA ARG A 322 14.24 4.90 -21.14
C ARG A 322 14.20 6.29 -20.49
N LEU A 323 13.56 6.43 -19.33
CA LEU A 323 13.18 7.73 -18.77
C LEU A 323 14.02 8.16 -17.59
N ASN A 324 14.35 7.22 -16.69
CA ASN A 324 15.09 7.48 -15.47
C ASN A 324 15.86 6.22 -15.03
N PRO A 325 17.07 5.96 -15.55
CA PRO A 325 17.84 4.76 -15.23
C PRO A 325 18.23 4.60 -13.75
N LYS A 326 18.05 5.65 -12.93
CA LYS A 326 18.35 5.66 -11.48
C LYS A 326 17.12 5.37 -10.61
N LEU A 327 15.92 5.40 -11.19
CA LEU A 327 14.66 5.09 -10.51
C LEU A 327 14.72 3.65 -9.99
N ASP A 328 14.39 3.46 -8.71
CA ASP A 328 14.23 2.11 -8.18
C ASP A 328 12.82 1.59 -8.46
N ILE A 329 12.72 0.29 -8.72
CA ILE A 329 11.45 -0.40 -8.91
C ILE A 329 11.24 -1.28 -7.69
N GLU A 330 10.27 -0.89 -6.86
CA GLU A 330 9.87 -1.61 -5.67
C GLU A 330 8.65 -2.47 -5.93
N ILE A 331 8.68 -3.70 -5.41
CA ILE A 331 7.60 -4.66 -5.53
C ILE A 331 6.98 -4.88 -4.17
N ASP A 332 5.69 -4.59 -4.04
CA ASP A 332 4.95 -4.75 -2.80
C ASP A 332 3.77 -5.72 -2.96
N GLY A 333 3.68 -6.67 -2.03
CA GLY A 333 2.66 -7.71 -1.98
C GLY A 333 3.09 -9.07 -2.53
N GLY A 334 2.83 -10.13 -1.76
CA GLY A 334 3.01 -11.51 -2.20
C GLY A 334 4.47 -11.95 -2.43
N VAL A 335 5.44 -11.20 -1.92
CA VAL A 335 6.87 -11.49 -2.09
C VAL A 335 7.32 -12.62 -1.15
N ASN A 336 7.96 -13.63 -1.73
CA ASN A 336 8.63 -14.75 -1.07
C ASN A 336 9.89 -15.13 -1.86
N ALA A 337 10.59 -16.21 -1.48
CA ALA A 337 11.80 -16.66 -2.17
C ALA A 337 11.63 -16.92 -3.68
N GLN A 338 10.47 -17.41 -4.12
CA GLN A 338 10.21 -17.66 -5.53
C GLN A 338 9.82 -16.37 -6.26
N THR A 339 8.81 -15.65 -5.76
CA THR A 339 8.29 -14.45 -6.41
C THR A 339 9.27 -13.28 -6.34
N GLY A 340 10.09 -13.19 -5.29
CA GLY A 340 11.19 -12.25 -5.16
C GLY A 340 12.24 -12.47 -6.24
N ARG A 341 12.74 -13.71 -6.43
CA ARG A 341 13.68 -14.05 -7.50
C ARG A 341 13.13 -13.74 -8.89
N GLN A 342 11.87 -14.09 -9.14
CA GLN A 342 11.20 -13.78 -10.41
C GLN A 342 11.06 -12.27 -10.63
N SER A 343 10.74 -11.52 -9.58
CA SER A 343 10.60 -10.07 -9.64
C SER A 343 11.93 -9.37 -9.94
N ILE A 344 13.02 -9.82 -9.31
CA ILE A 344 14.39 -9.34 -9.59
C ILE A 344 14.73 -9.60 -11.06
N ALA A 345 14.48 -10.82 -11.55
CA ALA A 345 14.73 -11.18 -12.96
C ALA A 345 13.90 -10.32 -13.93
N SER A 346 12.71 -9.89 -13.52
CA SER A 346 11.85 -8.98 -14.30
C SER A 346 12.26 -7.51 -14.21
N GLY A 347 13.17 -7.14 -13.30
CA GLY A 347 13.75 -5.80 -13.23
C GLY A 347 13.52 -5.04 -11.92
N ALA A 348 12.93 -5.67 -10.90
CA ALA A 348 12.82 -5.10 -9.56
C ALA A 348 14.21 -4.81 -8.95
N THR A 349 14.30 -3.73 -8.18
CA THR A 349 15.50 -3.37 -7.41
C THR A 349 15.24 -3.31 -5.90
N VAL A 350 13.97 -3.30 -5.48
CA VAL A 350 13.56 -3.34 -4.08
C VAL A 350 12.43 -4.36 -3.89
N LEU A 351 12.51 -5.14 -2.83
CA LEU A 351 11.51 -6.16 -2.47
C LEU A 351 10.90 -5.84 -1.12
N VAL A 352 9.59 -5.59 -1.09
CA VAL A 352 8.80 -5.45 0.14
C VAL A 352 8.23 -6.81 0.52
N ALA A 353 8.60 -7.30 1.70
CA ALA A 353 8.17 -8.60 2.19
C ALA A 353 7.69 -8.51 3.65
N GLY A 354 6.38 -8.67 3.85
CA GLY A 354 5.75 -8.73 5.17
C GLY A 354 5.78 -10.15 5.73
N SER A 355 4.68 -10.89 5.54
CA SER A 355 4.47 -12.21 6.14
C SER A 355 5.64 -13.17 5.97
N PHE A 356 6.26 -13.22 4.78
CA PHE A 356 7.42 -14.06 4.51
C PHE A 356 8.56 -13.85 5.51
N VAL A 357 8.85 -12.60 5.91
CA VAL A 357 9.92 -12.28 6.87
C VAL A 357 9.49 -12.56 8.30
N PHE A 358 8.27 -12.17 8.67
CA PHE A 358 7.81 -12.24 10.07
C PHE A 358 7.42 -13.66 10.51
N THR A 359 7.02 -14.53 9.58
CA THR A 359 6.64 -15.92 9.89
C THR A 359 7.68 -16.95 9.46
N HIS A 360 8.89 -16.51 9.06
CA HIS A 360 9.91 -17.41 8.57
C HIS A 360 10.38 -18.38 9.69
N PRO A 361 10.42 -19.71 9.45
CA PRO A 361 10.72 -20.68 10.51
C PRO A 361 12.15 -20.56 11.06
N GLN A 362 13.07 -20.01 10.26
CA GLN A 362 14.46 -19.77 10.65
C GLN A 362 14.72 -18.33 11.10
N GLY A 363 13.65 -17.53 11.27
CA GLY A 363 13.73 -16.14 11.71
C GLY A 363 14.03 -15.15 10.58
N LYS A 364 13.97 -13.86 10.95
CA LYS A 364 14.01 -12.70 10.04
C LYS A 364 15.29 -12.63 9.20
N GLN A 365 16.45 -12.91 9.81
CA GLN A 365 17.74 -12.86 9.11
C GLN A 365 17.82 -13.88 7.97
N ALA A 366 17.38 -15.13 8.21
CA ALA A 366 17.35 -16.16 7.18
C ALA A 366 16.40 -15.76 6.03
N ALA A 367 15.23 -15.22 6.35
CA ALA A 367 14.26 -14.76 5.36
C ALA A 367 14.83 -13.66 4.45
N ILE A 368 15.49 -12.65 5.05
CA ILE A 368 16.11 -11.55 4.30
C ILE A 368 17.22 -12.06 3.38
N GLN A 369 18.02 -13.02 3.84
CA GLN A 369 19.07 -13.61 3.01
C GLN A 369 18.51 -14.47 1.87
N GLU A 370 17.38 -15.15 2.06
CA GLU A 370 16.74 -15.94 1.00
C GLU A 370 16.12 -15.07 -0.12
N LEU A 371 15.82 -13.80 0.17
CA LEU A 371 15.32 -12.84 -0.82
C LEU A 371 16.42 -12.20 -1.69
N ARG A 372 17.71 -12.39 -1.34
CA ARG A 372 18.88 -11.89 -2.07
C ARG A 372 19.46 -12.93 -3.03
#